data_AF-A0A073B5Q2-F1
#
_entry.id   AF-A0A073B5Q2-F1
#
_cell.length_a   1.000
_cell.length_b   1.000
_cell.length_c   1.000
_cell.angle_alpha   90.00
_cell.angle_beta   90.00
_cell.angle_gamma   90.00
#
_symmetry.space_group_name_H-M   'P 1'
#
loop_
_entity.id
_entity.type
_entity.pdbx_description
1 polymer ?
#
loop_
_entity_poly.entity_id
_entity_poly.type
_entity_poly.pdbx_seq_one_letter_code
_entity_poly.pdbx_strand_id
1 'polypeptide(L)'
;MASTELEKKPSQAIDPAEEPSVEWGWHGGFPKGTQIAGWFSVFACLVMLIGNHQGILSGGDQFKVEDIYLILVAVVLAIGLLIDLRRRRTPWRR
;
A
#
# COMPACT_ATOMS: atom_id res chain seq x y z
N MET A 1 29.35 36.97 -9.39
CA MET A 1 28.85 35.59 -9.35
C MET A 1 28.09 35.43 -8.05
N ALA A 2 26.78 35.67 -8.08
CA ALA A 2 25.94 35.54 -6.89
C ALA A 2 25.65 34.05 -6.69
N SER A 3 26.09 33.51 -5.57
CA SER A 3 25.80 32.16 -5.10
C SER A 3 24.30 31.98 -4.94
N THR A 4 23.68 31.36 -5.94
CA THR A 4 22.31 30.82 -5.88
C THR A 4 22.33 29.54 -5.03
N GLU A 5 22.61 29.67 -3.74
CA GLU A 5 22.29 28.63 -2.77
C GLU A 5 20.77 28.68 -2.59
N LEU A 6 20.06 28.00 -3.49
CA LEU A 6 18.66 27.67 -3.32
C LEU A 6 18.57 26.85 -2.04
N GLU A 7 18.03 27.45 -0.98
CA GLU A 7 17.69 26.78 0.26
C GLU A 7 16.84 25.54 -0.10
N LYS A 8 17.49 24.35 -0.09
CA LYS A 8 16.87 23.06 -0.38
C LYS A 8 15.85 22.81 0.73
N LYS A 9 14.62 23.27 0.50
CA LYS A 9 13.48 22.92 1.34
C LYS A 9 13.42 21.39 1.36
N PRO A 10 13.46 20.73 2.54
CA PRO A 10 13.58 19.29 2.61
C PRO A 10 12.29 18.65 2.10
N SER A 11 12.21 18.41 0.79
CA SER A 11 11.19 17.58 0.18
C SER A 11 11.50 16.15 0.59
N GLN A 12 11.10 15.78 1.82
CA GLN A 12 11.47 14.55 2.52
C GLN A 12 12.99 14.47 2.76
N ALA A 13 13.43 14.74 3.99
CA ALA A 13 14.82 14.57 4.41
C ALA A 13 15.21 13.07 4.38
N ILE A 14 15.43 12.54 3.18
CA ILE A 14 16.07 11.25 2.94
C ILE A 14 17.57 11.54 2.90
N ASP A 15 18.34 10.81 3.70
CA ASP A 15 19.79 10.98 3.78
C ASP A 15 20.42 10.61 2.42
N PRO A 16 21.19 11.51 1.77
CA PRO A 16 21.93 11.19 0.57
C PRO A 16 22.91 10.01 0.74
N ALA A 17 23.31 9.69 1.98
CA ALA A 17 24.11 8.51 2.29
C ALA A 17 23.33 7.19 2.12
N GLU A 18 22.01 7.21 2.31
CA GLU A 18 21.11 6.05 2.12
C GLU A 18 20.66 5.92 0.66
N GLU A 19 20.36 7.05 -0.01
CA GLU A 19 19.97 7.08 -1.43
C GLU A 19 20.73 8.19 -2.21
N PRO A 20 21.86 7.86 -2.87
CA PRO A 20 22.70 8.85 -3.58
C PRO A 20 22.02 9.53 -4.76
N SER A 21 20.95 8.93 -5.29
CA SER A 21 20.16 9.47 -6.39
C SER A 21 19.02 10.37 -5.94
N VAL A 22 18.92 10.71 -4.63
CA VAL A 22 17.94 11.66 -4.06
C VAL A 22 17.82 12.95 -4.87
N GLU A 23 18.91 13.39 -5.49
CA GLU A 23 18.97 14.65 -6.23
C GLU A 23 18.42 14.59 -7.66
N TRP A 24 18.26 13.39 -8.26
CA TRP A 24 17.99 13.23 -9.70
C TRP A 24 16.73 12.41 -10.01
N GLY A 25 16.01 11.93 -9.00
CA GLY A 25 14.89 11.01 -9.16
C GLY A 25 13.64 11.37 -8.36
N TRP A 26 12.57 10.59 -8.57
CA TRP A 26 11.37 10.65 -7.74
C TRP A 26 11.57 9.85 -6.45
N HIS A 27 11.56 10.52 -5.31
CA HIS A 27 11.70 9.90 -3.98
C HIS A 27 10.48 10.13 -3.07
N GLY A 28 9.40 10.63 -3.67
CA GLY A 28 8.15 10.91 -2.98
C GLY A 28 7.41 9.63 -2.59
N GLY A 29 7.55 9.21 -1.34
CA GLY A 29 6.67 8.18 -0.74
C GLY A 29 5.30 8.77 -0.37
N PHE A 30 4.22 8.03 -0.63
CA PHE A 30 2.86 8.36 -0.18
C PHE A 30 2.38 7.41 0.91
N PRO A 31 2.94 7.47 2.13
CA PRO A 31 2.68 6.48 3.18
C PRO A 31 1.20 6.33 3.51
N LYS A 32 0.46 7.45 3.59
CA LYS A 32 -0.99 7.46 3.80
C LYS A 32 -1.76 7.00 2.56
N GLY A 33 -1.31 7.42 1.38
CA GLY A 33 -1.92 7.03 0.10
C GLY A 33 -1.87 5.52 -0.13
N THR A 34 -0.71 4.90 0.13
CA THR A 34 -0.54 3.44 0.05
C THR A 34 -1.48 2.70 0.99
N GLN A 35 -1.65 3.19 2.23
CA GLN A 35 -2.57 2.57 3.19
C GLN A 35 -4.02 2.70 2.77
N ILE A 36 -4.46 3.88 2.33
CA ILE A 36 -5.83 4.10 1.84
C ILE A 36 -6.11 3.25 0.61
N ALA A 37 -5.22 3.28 -0.39
CA ALA A 37 -5.37 2.50 -1.61
C ALA A 37 -5.37 0.99 -1.32
N GLY A 38 -4.49 0.52 -0.44
CA GLY A 38 -4.45 -0.88 -0.03
C GLY A 38 -5.74 -1.34 0.65
N TRP A 39 -6.25 -0.58 1.61
CA TRP A 39 -7.52 -0.91 2.28
C TRP A 39 -8.72 -0.82 1.33
N PHE A 40 -8.69 0.13 0.39
CA PHE A 40 -9.68 0.19 -0.69
C PHE A 40 -9.62 -1.07 -1.57
N SER A 41 -8.45 -1.57 -1.93
CA SER A 41 -8.30 -2.83 -2.67
C SER A 41 -8.84 -4.04 -1.90
N VAL A 42 -8.56 -4.13 -0.58
CA VAL A 42 -9.13 -5.18 0.29
C VAL A 42 -10.66 -5.11 0.26
N PHE A 43 -11.22 -3.92 0.44
CA PHE A 43 -12.66 -3.70 0.38
C PHE A 43 -13.25 -4.10 -0.98
N ALA A 44 -12.62 -3.68 -2.09
CA ALA A 44 -13.06 -4.01 -3.43
C ALA A 44 -13.08 -5.53 -3.68
N CYS A 45 -12.04 -6.27 -3.29
CA CYS A 45 -12.01 -7.73 -3.43
C CYS A 45 -13.15 -8.41 -2.66
N LEU A 46 -13.49 -7.92 -1.46
CA LEU A 46 -14.59 -8.48 -0.66
C LEU A 46 -15.96 -8.13 -1.25
N VAL A 47 -16.14 -6.91 -1.78
CA VAL A 47 -17.38 -6.52 -2.46
C VAL A 47 -17.59 -7.36 -3.73
N MET A 48 -16.52 -7.74 -4.43
CA MET A 48 -16.59 -8.59 -5.61
C MET A 48 -17.11 -10.01 -5.35
N LEU A 49 -17.23 -10.44 -4.09
CA LEU A 49 -17.94 -11.68 -3.70
C LEU A 49 -19.47 -11.57 -3.84
N ILE A 50 -19.98 -10.34 -4.03
CA ILE A 50 -21.39 -10.06 -4.29
C ILE A 50 -21.52 -9.68 -5.76
N GLY A 51 -22.17 -10.50 -6.57
CA GLY A 51 -22.33 -10.18 -8.00
C GLY A 51 -22.73 -11.37 -8.85
N ASN A 52 -22.55 -11.27 -10.16
CA ASN A 52 -23.10 -12.25 -11.11
C ASN A 52 -22.55 -13.71 -10.95
N HIS A 53 -21.44 -13.90 -10.24
CA HIS A 53 -20.95 -15.25 -9.95
C HIS A 53 -21.78 -15.84 -8.81
N GLN A 54 -22.42 -16.99 -9.03
CA GLN A 54 -23.21 -17.72 -8.03
C GLN A 54 -22.26 -18.40 -7.02
N GLY A 55 -21.52 -17.59 -6.26
CA GLY A 55 -20.60 -17.99 -5.20
C GLY A 55 -21.20 -17.83 -3.81
N ILE A 56 -20.37 -17.89 -2.78
CA ILE A 56 -20.80 -18.00 -1.38
C ILE A 56 -21.68 -16.85 -0.88
N LEU A 57 -21.37 -15.60 -1.25
CA LEU A 57 -22.15 -14.43 -0.81
C LEU A 57 -23.25 -14.04 -1.80
N SER A 58 -23.28 -14.64 -2.99
CA SER A 58 -24.24 -14.31 -4.04
C SER A 58 -25.36 -15.34 -4.23
N GLY A 59 -25.54 -16.25 -3.27
CA GLY A 59 -26.65 -17.21 -3.25
C GLY A 59 -26.38 -18.53 -3.98
N GLY A 60 -25.11 -18.84 -4.29
CA GLY A 60 -24.73 -20.15 -4.80
C GLY A 60 -24.59 -21.19 -3.69
N ASP A 61 -24.93 -22.44 -3.98
CA ASP A 61 -24.89 -23.53 -2.99
C ASP A 61 -23.46 -23.95 -2.57
N GLN A 62 -22.42 -23.58 -3.35
CA GLN A 62 -21.05 -24.08 -3.17
C GLN A 62 -20.00 -22.98 -3.34
N PHE A 63 -18.84 -23.16 -2.68
CA PHE A 63 -17.66 -22.32 -2.89
C PHE A 63 -17.17 -22.41 -4.33
N LYS A 64 -16.84 -21.25 -4.89
CA LYS A 64 -16.20 -21.13 -6.20
C LYS A 64 -14.72 -20.85 -6.05
N VAL A 65 -13.95 -21.24 -7.06
CA VAL A 65 -12.49 -21.04 -7.06
C VAL A 65 -12.17 -19.55 -7.02
N GLU A 66 -12.98 -18.74 -7.71
CA GLU A 66 -12.93 -17.29 -7.73
C GLU A 66 -13.06 -16.68 -6.33
N ASP A 67 -14.02 -17.16 -5.52
CA ASP A 67 -14.23 -16.71 -4.13
C ASP A 67 -12.98 -16.95 -3.28
N ILE A 68 -12.36 -18.12 -3.44
CA ILE A 68 -11.16 -18.51 -2.70
C ILE A 68 -10.02 -17.56 -3.04
N TYR A 69 -9.80 -17.24 -4.31
CA TYR A 69 -8.75 -16.31 -4.71
C TYR A 69 -9.03 -14.88 -4.23
N LEU A 70 -10.27 -14.39 -4.32
CA LEU A 70 -10.65 -13.06 -3.84
C LEU A 70 -10.41 -12.93 -2.32
N ILE A 71 -10.83 -13.94 -1.54
CA ILE A 71 -10.62 -13.97 -0.10
C ILE A 71 -9.14 -14.07 0.23
N LEU A 72 -8.40 -14.97 -0.43
CA LEU A 72 -6.97 -15.16 -0.17
C LEU A 72 -6.18 -13.89 -0.46
N VAL A 73 -6.43 -13.23 -1.59
CA VAL A 73 -5.77 -11.96 -1.93
C VAL A 73 -6.14 -10.86 -0.93
N ALA A 74 -7.41 -10.74 -0.56
CA ALA A 74 -7.86 -9.77 0.43
C ALA A 74 -7.17 -9.98 1.79
N VAL A 75 -7.05 -11.23 2.25
CA VAL A 75 -6.38 -11.58 3.52
C VAL A 75 -4.89 -11.26 3.46
N VAL A 76 -4.19 -11.65 2.38
CA VAL A 76 -2.76 -11.37 2.22
C VAL A 76 -2.50 -9.86 2.21
N LEU A 77 -3.31 -9.08 1.48
CA LEU A 77 -3.20 -7.62 1.47
C LEU A 77 -3.45 -7.01 2.85
N ALA A 78 -4.52 -7.43 3.53
CA ALA A 78 -4.86 -6.92 4.86
C ALA A 78 -3.73 -7.20 5.87
N ILE A 79 -3.16 -8.41 5.86
CA ILE A 79 -2.01 -8.78 6.71
C ILE A 79 -0.80 -7.90 6.37
N GLY A 80 -0.48 -7.74 5.08
CA GLY A 80 0.61 -6.89 4.62
C GLY A 80 0.48 -5.44 5.11
N LEU A 81 -0.73 -4.87 5.00
CA LEU A 81 -1.03 -3.51 5.47
C LEU A 81 -0.90 -3.36 6.98
N LEU A 82 -1.38 -4.35 7.74
CA LEU A 82 -1.24 -4.37 9.20
C LEU A 82 0.22 -4.47 9.64
N ILE A 83 1.03 -5.31 8.96
CA ILE A 83 2.47 -5.40 9.21
C ILE A 83 3.14 -4.06 8.90
N ASP A 84 2.79 -3.43 7.80
CA ASP A 84 3.32 -2.12 7.40
C ASP A 84 2.95 -1.03 8.43
N LEU A 85 1.70 -0.96 8.87
CA LEU A 85 1.23 -0.11 9.97
C LEU A 85 2.06 -0.33 11.26
N ARG A 86 2.31 -1.60 11.61
CA ARG A 86 3.12 -1.94 12.78
C ARG A 86 4.57 -1.49 12.63
N ARG A 87 5.19 -1.74 11.48
CA ARG A 87 6.58 -1.33 11.18
C ARG A 87 6.75 0.18 11.25
N ARG A 88 5.75 0.94 10.79
CA ARG A 88 5.76 2.42 10.84
C ARG A 88 5.71 2.97 12.27
N ARG A 89 5.19 2.22 13.24
CA ARG A 89 5.16 2.63 14.66
C ARG A 89 6.48 2.40 15.39
N THR A 90 7.39 1.60 14.84
CA THR A 90 8.71 1.32 15.43
C THR A 90 9.84 1.53 14.42
N PRO A 91 10.03 2.75 13.90
CA PRO A 91 11.02 3.04 12.86
C PRO A 91 12.47 2.82 13.30
N TRP A 92 12.77 2.92 14.60
CA TRP A 92 14.10 2.74 15.18
C TRP A 92 14.56 1.28 15.32
N ARG A 93 13.69 0.30 15.04
CA ARG A 93 14.04 -1.15 15.05
C ARG A 93 14.45 -1.65 13.67
N ARG A 94 14.72 -0.73 12.75
CA ARG A 94 15.23 -1.03 11.40
C ARG A 94 16.73 -1.27 11.47
#